data_AF-I8UGQ5-F1
#
_entry.id   AF-I8UGQ5-F1
#
_cell.length_a   1.000
_cell.length_b   1.000
_cell.length_c   1.000
_cell.angle_alpha   90.00
_cell.angle_beta   90.00
_cell.angle_gamma   90.00
#
_symmetry.space_group_name_H-M   'P 1'
#
loop_
_entity.id
_entity.type
_entity.pdbx_description
1 polymer ?
#
loop_
_entity_poly.entity_id
_entity_poly.type
_entity_poly.pdbx_seq_one_letter_code
_entity_poly.pdbx_strand_id
1 'polypeptide(L)'
;MKKPLFTLIATCTLIIAPTLHAESAFSSPSTQHVRQAGTFVGWADNHSFEVKFPHKTYKVLRTDNHWYKKHLKPGTTYSFVYTKNQDGQYKIVTIKK
;
A
#
# COMPACT_ATOMS: atom_id res chain seq x y z
N MET A 1 46.24 -62.78 0.26
CA MET A 1 45.66 -63.12 1.58
C MET A 1 44.94 -61.90 2.15
N LYS A 2 43.67 -62.10 2.51
CA LYS A 2 42.75 -61.34 3.39
C LYS A 2 42.97 -59.83 3.59
N LYS A 3 42.07 -59.02 3.01
CA LYS A 3 41.78 -57.65 3.47
C LYS A 3 40.82 -57.72 4.68
N PRO A 4 41.06 -57.02 5.79
CA PRO A 4 40.07 -56.97 6.87
C PRO A 4 38.97 -55.96 6.54
N LEU A 5 37.74 -56.46 6.64
CA LEU A 5 36.48 -55.74 6.59
C LEU A 5 36.31 -54.98 7.92
N PHE A 6 36.38 -53.66 7.90
CA PHE A 6 35.95 -52.83 9.02
C PHE A 6 34.66 -52.11 8.64
N THR A 7 33.54 -52.68 9.09
CA THR A 7 32.23 -52.04 9.10
C THR A 7 32.26 -50.93 10.14
N LEU A 8 32.27 -49.68 9.70
CA LEU A 8 32.06 -48.51 10.56
C LEU A 8 30.56 -48.20 10.57
N ILE A 9 29.87 -48.54 11.66
CA ILE A 9 28.47 -48.19 11.86
C ILE A 9 28.46 -46.73 12.32
N ALA A 10 28.26 -45.80 11.39
CA ALA A 10 28.06 -44.40 11.72
C ALA A 10 26.64 -44.20 12.27
N THR A 11 26.47 -44.29 13.59
CA THR A 11 25.26 -43.78 14.26
C THR A 11 25.26 -42.26 14.18
N CYS A 12 24.56 -41.74 13.18
CA CYS A 12 24.29 -40.32 13.00
C CYS A 12 23.18 -39.93 13.98
N THR A 13 23.54 -39.40 15.15
CA THR A 13 22.59 -38.76 16.04
C THR A 13 22.16 -37.43 15.43
N LEU A 14 20.93 -37.40 14.93
CA LEU A 14 20.30 -36.21 14.38
C LEU A 14 20.05 -35.22 15.54
N ILE A 15 20.95 -34.26 15.74
CA ILE A 15 20.67 -33.10 16.60
C ILE A 15 19.71 -32.21 15.83
N ILE A 16 18.43 -32.30 16.15
CA ILE A 16 17.41 -31.40 15.61
C ILE A 16 17.59 -30.06 16.33
N ALA A 17 18.39 -29.16 15.74
CA ALA A 17 18.34 -27.76 16.10
C ALA A 17 16.94 -27.25 15.72
N PRO A 18 16.23 -26.51 16.59
CA PRO A 18 15.03 -25.81 16.16
C PRO A 18 15.47 -24.76 15.14
N THR A 19 15.27 -25.05 13.86
CA THR A 19 15.22 -24.02 12.82
C THR A 19 14.08 -23.10 13.23
N LEU A 20 14.43 -21.96 13.82
CA LEU A 20 13.58 -20.78 13.85
C LEU A 20 13.16 -20.54 12.41
N HIS A 21 11.98 -21.02 12.05
CA HIS A 21 11.27 -20.55 10.89
C HIS A 21 11.08 -19.07 11.16
N ALA A 22 11.92 -18.25 10.52
CA ALA A 22 11.57 -16.87 10.29
C ALA A 22 10.24 -16.94 9.55
N GLU A 23 9.14 -16.72 10.28
CA GLU A 23 7.90 -16.31 9.65
C GLU A 23 8.30 -15.16 8.74
N SER A 24 8.23 -15.41 7.43
CA SER A 24 8.19 -14.34 6.46
C SER A 24 6.93 -13.57 6.81
N ALA A 25 7.09 -12.56 7.67
CA ALA A 25 6.05 -11.59 7.94
C ALA A 25 5.73 -11.02 6.57
N PHE A 26 4.61 -11.48 6.00
CA PHE A 26 4.03 -10.93 4.79
C PHE A 26 3.76 -9.47 5.15
N SER A 27 4.73 -8.61 4.84
CA SER A 27 4.61 -7.19 5.04
C SER A 27 3.50 -6.78 4.09
N SER A 28 2.30 -6.66 4.64
CA SER A 28 1.16 -6.12 3.91
C SER A 28 1.65 -4.81 3.31
N PRO A 29 1.54 -4.61 1.99
CA PRO A 29 2.08 -3.43 1.34
C PRO A 29 1.53 -2.23 2.09
N SER A 30 2.41 -1.49 2.76
CA SER A 30 2.00 -0.32 3.51
C SER A 30 1.34 0.60 2.51
N THR A 31 0.01 0.74 2.62
CA THR A 31 -0.73 1.60 1.70
C THR A 31 -0.30 3.01 2.03
N GLN A 32 0.65 3.55 1.25
CA GLN A 32 1.22 4.86 1.53
C GLN A 32 0.15 5.92 1.32
N HIS A 33 -0.29 6.51 2.42
CA HIS A 33 -1.17 7.67 2.40
C HIS A 33 -0.33 8.91 2.13
N VAL A 34 -0.54 9.54 0.98
CA VAL A 34 0.11 10.80 0.63
C VAL A 34 -0.82 11.93 1.04
N ARG A 35 -0.31 12.88 1.84
CA ARG A 35 -1.00 14.13 2.18
C ARG A 35 -0.44 15.26 1.32
N GLN A 36 -1.30 15.96 0.60
CA GLN A 36 -0.89 17.08 -0.24
C GLN A 36 -1.97 18.16 -0.30
N ALA A 37 -1.52 19.42 -0.29
CA ALA A 37 -2.40 20.57 -0.54
C ALA A 37 -2.69 20.69 -2.04
N GLY A 38 -3.97 20.83 -2.39
CA GLY A 38 -4.41 20.99 -3.77
C GLY A 38 -5.64 21.87 -3.86
N THR A 39 -5.86 22.47 -5.03
CA THR A 39 -7.06 23.25 -5.30
C THR A 39 -8.11 22.34 -5.91
N PHE A 40 -9.29 22.27 -5.28
CA PHE A 40 -10.43 21.57 -5.86
C PHE A 40 -10.91 22.32 -7.10
N VAL A 41 -10.88 21.67 -8.26
CA VAL A 41 -11.27 22.29 -9.54
C VAL A 41 -12.76 22.10 -9.77
N GLY A 42 -13.26 20.87 -9.66
CA GLY A 42 -14.66 20.55 -9.90
C GLY A 42 -14.90 19.04 -10.03
N TRP A 43 -16.17 18.66 -10.18
CA TRP A 43 -16.55 17.27 -10.42
C TRP A 43 -16.26 16.89 -11.87
N ALA A 44 -15.55 15.78 -12.07
CA ALA A 44 -15.35 15.19 -13.39
C ALA A 44 -16.53 14.27 -13.75
N ASP A 45 -17.04 13.53 -12.76
CA ASP A 45 -18.22 12.68 -12.87
C ASP A 45 -18.85 12.46 -11.46
N ASN A 46 -19.78 11.50 -11.35
CA ASN A 46 -20.46 11.20 -10.09
C ASN A 46 -19.56 10.55 -9.01
N HIS A 47 -18.41 10.00 -9.41
CA HIS A 47 -17.49 9.22 -8.59
C HIS A 47 -16.08 9.82 -8.53
N SER A 48 -15.79 10.86 -9.31
CA SER A 48 -14.47 11.47 -9.36
C SER A 48 -14.51 12.98 -9.54
N PHE A 49 -13.44 13.62 -9.08
CA PHE A 49 -13.27 15.07 -9.20
C PHE A 49 -11.82 15.41 -9.51
N GLU A 50 -11.62 16.64 -9.99
CA GLU A 50 -10.31 17.15 -10.36
C GLU A 50 -9.69 17.97 -9.24
N VAL A 51 -8.41 17.71 -8.99
CA VAL A 51 -7.59 18.47 -8.04
C VAL A 51 -6.36 18.99 -8.77
N LYS A 52 -6.15 20.29 -8.71
CA LYS A 52 -4.91 20.92 -9.16
C LYS A 52 -3.89 20.89 -8.03
N PHE A 53 -2.93 19.97 -8.14
CA PHE A 53 -1.72 19.99 -7.32
C PHE A 53 -0.67 20.93 -7.98
N PRO A 54 0.42 21.31 -7.27
CA PRO A 54 1.36 22.33 -7.75
C PRO A 54 1.90 22.10 -9.17
N HIS A 55 2.12 20.84 -9.55
CA HIS A 55 2.75 20.50 -10.84
C HIS A 55 1.78 19.92 -11.87
N LYS A 56 0.59 19.48 -11.46
CA LYS A 56 -0.32 18.74 -12.34
C LYS A 56 -1.73 18.67 -11.77
N THR A 57 -2.71 18.62 -12.65
CA THR A 57 -4.10 18.30 -12.32
C THR A 57 -4.31 16.80 -12.40
N TYR A 58 -4.94 16.24 -11.37
CA TYR A 58 -5.25 14.82 -11.31
C TYR A 58 -6.74 14.62 -11.13
N LYS A 59 -7.26 13.59 -11.81
CA LYS A 59 -8.58 13.03 -11.53
C LYS A 59 -8.46 12.07 -10.34
N VAL A 60 -9.27 12.31 -9.33
CA VAL A 60 -9.21 11.57 -8.07
C VAL A 60 -10.57 10.93 -7.80
N LEU A 61 -10.56 9.64 -7.51
CA LEU A 61 -11.74 8.90 -7.09
C LEU A 61 -12.14 9.35 -5.69
N ARG A 62 -13.41 9.71 -5.51
CA ARG A 62 -13.96 9.91 -4.18
C ARG A 62 -14.34 8.57 -3.56
N THR A 63 -14.35 8.52 -2.25
CA THR A 63 -15.14 7.50 -1.54
C THR A 63 -16.62 7.87 -1.61
N ASP A 64 -17.49 6.90 -1.31
CA ASP A 64 -18.94 7.09 -1.27
C ASP A 64 -19.41 8.04 -0.15
N ASN A 65 -18.50 8.76 0.49
CA ASN A 65 -18.85 9.81 1.44
C ASN A 65 -19.49 11.01 0.70
N HIS A 66 -20.77 11.27 0.99
CA HIS A 66 -21.53 12.39 0.42
C HIS A 66 -21.06 13.77 0.92
N TRP A 67 -20.21 13.83 1.96
CA TRP A 67 -19.69 15.07 2.52
C TRP A 67 -19.01 15.94 1.44
N TYR A 68 -18.26 15.33 0.52
CA TYR A 68 -17.50 16.05 -0.50
C TYR A 68 -18.38 16.93 -1.39
N LYS A 69 -19.52 16.41 -1.86
CA LYS A 69 -20.43 17.16 -2.77
C LYS A 69 -20.99 18.42 -2.12
N LYS A 70 -21.19 18.42 -0.80
CA LYS A 70 -21.77 19.54 -0.06
C LYS A 70 -20.73 20.57 0.41
N HIS A 71 -19.46 20.17 0.57
CA HIS A 71 -18.46 20.99 1.26
C HIS A 71 -17.29 21.44 0.38
N LEU A 72 -17.03 20.75 -0.73
CA LEU A 72 -15.99 21.15 -1.67
C LEU A 72 -16.48 22.29 -2.56
N LYS A 73 -15.74 23.40 -2.55
CA LYS A 73 -16.00 24.58 -3.37
C LYS A 73 -14.92 24.73 -4.43
N PRO A 74 -15.26 24.85 -5.72
CA PRO A 74 -14.29 25.11 -6.78
C PRO A 74 -13.37 26.30 -6.45
N GLY A 75 -12.10 26.16 -6.77
CA GLY A 75 -11.07 27.17 -6.50
C GLY A 75 -10.57 27.22 -5.05
N THR A 76 -11.15 26.44 -4.13
CA THR A 76 -10.67 26.38 -2.73
C THR A 76 -9.57 25.33 -2.59
N THR A 77 -8.52 25.68 -1.84
CA THR A 77 -7.43 24.76 -1.50
C THR A 77 -7.80 23.95 -0.27
N TYR A 78 -7.62 22.63 -0.36
CA TYR A 78 -7.81 21.68 0.72
C TYR A 78 -6.58 20.79 0.87
N SER A 79 -6.44 20.14 2.02
CA SER A 79 -5.44 19.10 2.24
C SER A 79 -6.04 17.72 1.96
N PHE A 80 -5.63 17.13 0.85
CA PHE A 80 -6.08 15.81 0.40
C PHE A 80 -5.14 14.74 0.92
N VAL A 81 -5.70 13.70 1.53
CA VAL A 81 -5.02 12.45 1.85
C VAL A 81 -5.51 11.41 0.87
N TYR A 82 -4.62 10.88 0.04
CA TYR A 82 -4.97 9.94 -1.00
C TYR A 82 -3.98 8.78 -1.07
N THR A 83 -4.43 7.70 -1.69
CA THR A 83 -3.61 6.52 -1.98
C THR A 83 -3.65 6.26 -3.48
N LYS A 84 -2.56 5.70 -4.01
CA LYS A 84 -2.53 5.21 -5.39
C LYS A 84 -2.81 3.71 -5.36
N ASN A 85 -3.83 3.25 -6.07
CA ASN A 85 -4.11 1.81 -6.17
C ASN A 85 -3.15 1.12 -7.16
N GLN A 86 -3.23 -0.21 -7.27
CA GLN A 86 -2.39 -1.00 -8.18
C GLN A 86 -2.58 -0.61 -9.65
N ASP A 87 -3.79 -0.15 -10.03
CA ASP A 87 -4.10 0.35 -11.38
C ASP A 87 -3.58 1.78 -11.63
N GLY A 88 -2.94 2.40 -10.65
CA GLY A 88 -2.37 3.73 -10.73
C GLY A 88 -3.36 4.88 -10.56
N GLN A 89 -4.59 4.60 -10.15
CA GLN A 89 -5.64 5.58 -9.86
C GLN A 89 -5.46 6.15 -8.45
N TYR A 90 -5.71 7.47 -8.32
CA TYR A 90 -5.68 8.15 -7.03
C TYR A 90 -7.05 8.06 -6.36
N LYS A 91 -7.11 7.58 -5.13
CA LYS A 91 -8.32 7.48 -4.33
C LYS A 91 -8.20 8.33 -3.07
N ILE A 92 -9.19 9.17 -2.80
CA ILE A 92 -9.27 9.92 -1.55
C ILE A 92 -9.54 8.99 -0.38
N VAL A 93 -8.79 9.20 0.68
CA VAL A 93 -9.04 8.63 2.00
C VAL A 93 -9.72 9.68 2.88
N THR A 94 -9.14 10.88 2.93
CA THR A 94 -9.61 11.96 3.79
C THR A 94 -9.34 13.31 3.15
N ILE A 95 -10.23 14.28 3.37
CA ILE A 95 -10.00 15.69 3.00
C ILE A 95 -10.10 16.52 4.28
N LYS A 96 -9.15 17.42 4.50
CA LYS A 96 -9.20 18.41 5.57
C LYS A 96 -9.22 19.81 4.94
N LYS A 97 -10.04 20.68 5.52
CA LYS A 97 -10.02 22.12 5.20
C LYS A 97 -8.86 22.79 5.93
#